data_AF-A0A537XGR1-F1
#
_entry.id   AF-A0A537XGR1-F1
#
_cell.length_a   1.000
_cell.length_b   1.000
_cell.length_c   1.000
_cell.angle_alpha   90.00
_cell.angle_beta   90.00
_cell.angle_gamma   90.00
#
_symmetry.space_group_name_H-M   'P 1'
#
loop_
_entity.id
_entity.type
_entity.pdbx_description
1 polymer ?
#
loop_
_entity_poly.entity_id
_entity_poly.type
_entity_poly.pdbx_seq_one_letter_code
_entity_poly.pdbx_strand_id
1 'polypeptide(L)' 'MKQSERFLENAENCAHLAEQAADKPTYFRYKRMEAAWRALAHEQDWLDGEIAPTSKLNGRALNTSEHA' A
#
# COMPACT_ATOMS: atom_id res chain seq x y z
N MET A 1 -18.20 3.92 -0.23
CA MET A 1 -16.84 3.50 0.09
C MET A 1 -16.36 2.52 -0.99
N LYS A 2 -15.25 2.83 -1.65
CA LYS A 2 -14.57 1.99 -2.65
C LYS A 2 -13.94 0.77 -1.98
N GLN A 3 -13.59 -0.23 -2.77
CA GLN A 3 -12.94 -1.44 -2.26
C GLN A 3 -11.51 -1.16 -1.76
N SER A 4 -10.77 -0.26 -2.42
CA SER A 4 -9.45 0.19 -1.96
C SER A 4 -9.51 0.92 -0.61
N GLU A 5 -10.51 1.78 -0.42
CA GLU A 5 -10.76 2.47 0.87
C GLU A 5 -10.97 1.48 2.02
N ARG A 6 -11.75 0.40 1.80
CA ARG A 6 -11.93 -0.68 2.80
C ARG A 6 -10.62 -1.36 3.17
N PHE A 7 -9.75 -1.59 2.19
CA PHE A 7 -8.44 -2.16 2.44
C PHE A 7 -7.54 -1.19 3.21
N LEU A 8 -7.61 0.11 2.94
CA LEU A 8 -6.89 1.13 3.71
C LEU A 8 -7.37 1.19 5.16
N GLU A 9 -8.69 1.14 5.41
CA GLU A 9 -9.23 1.06 6.79
C GLU A 9 -8.73 -0.18 7.53
N ASN A 10 -8.68 -1.34 6.86
CA ASN A 10 -8.11 -2.56 7.46
C ASN A 10 -6.62 -2.41 7.76
N ALA A 11 -5.87 -1.72 6.90
CA ALA A 11 -4.46 -1.44 7.13
C ALA A 11 -4.27 -0.55 8.37
N GLU A 12 -5.07 0.52 8.49
CA GLU A 12 -5.05 1.41 9.65
C GLU A 12 -5.43 0.69 10.94
N ASN A 13 -6.44 -0.17 10.91
CA ASN A 13 -6.79 -1.01 12.05
C ASN A 13 -5.62 -1.93 12.47
N CYS A 14 -4.92 -2.53 11.50
CA CYS A 14 -3.74 -3.33 11.79
C CYS A 14 -2.60 -2.48 12.38
N ALA A 15 -2.43 -1.23 11.93
CA ALA A 15 -1.44 -0.32 12.50
C ALA A 15 -1.74 -0.02 13.97
N HIS A 16 -2.99 0.31 14.31
CA HIS A 16 -3.42 0.54 15.70
C HIS A 16 -3.21 -0.71 16.57
N LEU A 17 -3.55 -1.90 16.06
CA LEU A 17 -3.31 -3.16 16.78
C LEU A 17 -1.81 -3.45 16.96
N ALA A 18 -0.97 -3.09 16.00
CA ALA A 18 0.47 -3.20 16.15
C ALA A 18 0.98 -2.28 17.27
N GLU A 19 0.55 -1.02 17.30
CA GLU A 19 0.93 -0.05 18.34
C GLU A 19 0.57 -0.53 19.75
N GLN A 20 -0.53 -1.26 19.89
CA GLN A 20 -1.01 -1.81 21.16
C GLN A 20 -0.44 -3.19 21.52
N ALA A 21 0.36 -3.80 20.65
CA ALA A 21 0.84 -5.16 20.85
C ALA A 21 1.78 -5.28 22.06
N ALA A 22 1.51 -6.25 22.94
CA ALA A 22 2.29 -6.47 24.16
C ALA A 22 3.67 -7.11 23.90
N ASP A 23 3.86 -7.73 22.73
CA ASP A 23 5.08 -8.45 22.38
C ASP A 23 5.48 -8.23 20.91
N LYS A 24 6.78 -8.39 20.66
CA LYS A 24 7.39 -8.19 19.33
C LYS A 24 6.80 -9.13 18.26
N PRO A 25 6.63 -10.44 18.50
CA PRO A 25 5.97 -11.33 17.53
C PRO A 25 4.58 -10.84 17.09
N THR A 26 3.73 -10.43 18.03
CA THR A 26 2.39 -9.91 17.75
C THR A 26 2.45 -8.59 16.97
N TYR A 27 3.33 -7.67 17.37
CA TYR A 27 3.60 -6.43 16.63
C TYR A 27 3.93 -6.72 15.15
N PHE A 28 4.89 -7.62 14.89
CA PHE A 28 5.32 -7.93 13.53
C PHE A 28 4.23 -8.62 12.71
N ARG A 29 3.37 -9.43 13.34
CA ARG A 29 2.21 -10.02 12.66
C ARG A 29 1.28 -8.93 12.14
N TYR A 30 0.90 -7.97 12.99
CA TYR A 30 0.02 -6.88 12.58
C TYR A 30 0.67 -5.96 11.54
N LYS A 31 1.96 -5.64 11.65
CA LYS A 31 2.68 -4.87 10.63
C LYS A 31 2.72 -5.56 9.27
N ARG A 32 2.83 -6.90 9.23
CA ARG A 32 2.76 -7.66 7.97
C ARG A 32 1.35 -7.62 7.36
N MET A 33 0.32 -7.71 8.20
CA MET A 33 -1.07 -7.59 7.75
C MET A 33 -1.36 -6.19 7.22
N GLU A 34 -0.92 -5.14 7.91
CA GLU A 34 -1.02 -3.76 7.43
C GLU A 34 -0.39 -3.61 6.04
N ALA A 35 0.86 -4.07 5.86
CA ALA A 35 1.54 -3.99 4.58
C ALA A 35 0.79 -4.74 3.47
N ALA A 36 0.23 -5.91 3.78
CA ALA A 36 -0.57 -6.68 2.83
C ALA A 36 -1.85 -5.93 2.43
N TRP A 37 -2.55 -5.31 3.39
CA TRP A 37 -3.74 -4.52 3.09
C TRP A 37 -3.44 -3.28 2.25
N ARG A 38 -2.34 -2.57 2.54
CA ARG A 38 -1.89 -1.44 1.72
C ARG A 38 -1.55 -1.86 0.28
N ALA A 39 -0.92 -3.02 0.11
CA ALA A 39 -0.64 -3.56 -1.21
C ALA A 39 -1.93 -3.90 -1.98
N LEU A 40 -2.92 -4.49 -1.31
CA LEU A 40 -4.24 -4.77 -1.90
C LEU A 40 -5.00 -3.51 -2.27
N ALA A 41 -4.94 -2.45 -1.44
CA ALA A 41 -5.55 -1.16 -1.76
C ALA A 41 -4.94 -0.57 -3.05
N HIS A 42 -3.62 -0.55 -3.13
CA HIS A 42 -2.91 -0.08 -4.32
C HIS A 42 -3.26 -0.92 -5.57
N GLU A 43 -3.28 -2.26 -5.45
CA GLU A 43 -3.67 -3.13 -6.56
C GLU A 43 -5.11 -2.85 -7.01
N GLN A 44 -6.02 -2.62 -6.07
CA GLN A 44 -7.41 -2.31 -6.38
C GLN A 44 -7.55 -0.97 -7.10
N ASP A 45 -6.85 0.07 -6.64
CA ASP A 45 -6.82 1.36 -7.35
C ASP A 45 -6.25 1.21 -8.77
N TRP A 46 -5.28 0.31 -8.97
CA TRP A 46 -4.75 0.02 -10.31
C TRP A 46 -5.76 -0.69 -11.21
N LEU A 47 -6.45 -1.70 -10.67
CA LEU A 47 -7.50 -2.44 -11.39
C LEU A 47 -8.70 -1.55 -11.74
N ASP A 48 -9.03 -0.60 -10.87
CA ASP A 48 -10.11 0.36 -11.08
C ASP A 48 -9.70 1.52 -12.02
N GLY A 49 -8.42 1.59 -12.43
CA GLY A 49 -7.89 2.61 -13.32
C GLY A 49 -7.64 3.97 -12.66
N GLU A 50 -7.71 4.04 -11.33
CA GLU A 50 -7.50 5.25 -10.52
C GLU A 50 -6.02 5.63 -10.45
N ILE A 51 -5.12 4.64 -10.50
CA ILE A 51 -3.69 4.86 -10.66
C ILE A 51 -3.18 4.28 -11.98
N ALA A 52 -2.39 5.09 -12.69
CA ALA A 52 -1.78 4.66 -13.94
C ALA A 52 -0.87 3.44 -13.69
N PRO A 53 -0.82 2.48 -14.63
CA PRO A 53 0.19 1.43 -14.58
C PRO A 53 1.55 2.10 -14.50
N THR A 54 2.29 1.88 -13.41
CA THR A 54 3.67 2.32 -13.38
C THR A 54 4.38 1.59 -14.50
N SER A 55 4.90 2.33 -15.49
CA SER A 55 5.81 1.75 -16.47
C SER A 55 7.04 1.33 -15.68
N LYS A 56 7.06 0.06 -15.24
CA LYS A 56 8.29 -0.56 -14.76
C LYS A 56 9.18 -0.73 -15.98
N LEU A 57 9.76 0.37 -16.46
CA LEU A 57 10.94 0.33 -17.30
C LEU A 57 12.00 -0.33 -16.43
N ASN A 58 12.27 -1.60 -16.74
CA ASN A 58 13.37 -2.37 -16.17
C ASN A 58 14.64 -1.50 -16.16
N GLY A 59 14.97 -0.95 -14.98
CA GLY A 59 16.27 -0.38 -14.67
C GLY A 59 16.68 0.95 -15.34
N ARG A 60 15.78 1.73 -15.96
CA ARG A 60 16.19 3.06 -16.47
C ARG A 60 15.24 4.15 -16.02
N ALA A 61 15.70 4.94 -15.05
CA ALA A 61 15.09 6.20 -14.66
C ALA A 61 14.93 7.07 -15.91
N LEU A 62 13.70 7.47 -16.21
CA LEU A 62 13.45 8.60 -17.11
C LEU A 62 13.70 9.85 -16.28
N ASN A 63 14.86 10.46 -16.47
CA ASN A 63 15.03 11.88 -16.22
C ASN A 63 14.09 12.60 -17.21
N THR A 64 12.91 12.99 -16.77
CA THR A 64 12.12 14.02 -17.44
C THR A 64 12.52 15.37 -16.86
N SER A 65 13.71 15.81 -17.23
CA SER A 65 13.97 17.24 -17.40
C SER A 65 13.71 17.59 -18.86
N GLU A 66 13.09 18.76 -19.06
CA GLU A 66 12.88 19.46 -20.34
C GLU A 66 11.65 19.05 -21.14
N HIS A 67 10.63 19.91 -21.14
CA HIS A 67 10.46 20.85 -22.24
C HIS A 67 9.78 22.14 -21.74
N ALA A 68 10.37 23.26 -22.13
CA ALA A 68 9.87 24.62 -22.00
C ALA A 68 8.63 24.87 -22.87
#